data_AF-A0A1L9QTE8-F1
#
_entry.id   AF-A0A1L9QTE8-F1
#
_cell.length_a   1.000
_cell.length_b   1.000
_cell.length_c   1.000
_cell.angle_alpha   90.00
_cell.angle_beta   90.00
_cell.angle_gamma   90.00
#
_symmetry.space_group_name_H-M   'P 1'
#
loop_
_entity.id
_entity.type
_entity.pdbx_description
1 polymer ?
#
loop_
_entity_poly.entity_id
_entity_poly.type
_entity_poly.pdbx_seq_one_letter_code
_entity_poly.pdbx_strand_id
1 'polypeptide(L)' 'MSESERQQLPGINLSEAELYETDLSGANLVGANFKEAKLREANLMQSNLAAAQLNNVEL' A
#
# COMPACT_ATOMS: atom_id res chain seq x y z
N MET A 1 18.16 -2.15 -22.10
CA MET A 1 17.10 -2.26 -21.07
C MET A 1 16.07 -1.21 -21.45
N SER A 2 14.94 -1.61 -22.04
CA SER A 2 13.93 -0.68 -22.56
C SER A 2 13.08 -0.10 -21.42
N GLU A 3 12.62 1.14 -21.59
CA GLU A 3 11.67 1.84 -20.71
C GLU A 3 10.33 1.09 -20.51
N SER A 4 10.12 0.00 -21.26
CA SER A 4 8.93 -0.86 -21.21
C SER A 4 8.89 -1.81 -20.01
N GLU A 5 9.96 -1.87 -19.23
CA GLU A 5 10.00 -2.53 -17.93
C GLU A 5 10.14 -1.48 -16.82
N ARG A 6 9.31 -0.42 -16.84
CA ARG A 6 8.77 0.07 -15.56
C ARG A 6 8.00 -1.09 -14.96
N GLN A 7 8.73 -2.06 -14.41
CA GLN A 7 8.22 -3.22 -13.73
C GLN A 7 7.24 -2.67 -12.71
N GLN A 8 5.96 -2.80 -13.03
CA GLN A 8 4.96 -3.07 -12.01
C GLN A 8 5.45 -4.37 -11.36
N LEU A 9 6.43 -4.26 -10.44
CA LEU A 9 6.57 -5.25 -9.39
C LEU A 9 5.14 -5.39 -8.87
N PRO A 10 4.54 -6.60 -8.89
CA PRO A 10 3.19 -6.75 -8.39
C PRO A 10 3.24 -6.36 -6.92
N GLY A 11 2.93 -5.09 -6.64
CA GLY A 11 2.84 -4.59 -5.29
C GLY A 11 1.78 -5.41 -4.58
N ILE A 12 1.91 -5.50 -3.26
CA ILE A 12 0.98 -6.27 -2.44
C ILE A 12 -0.44 -5.78 -2.73
N ASN A 13 -1.33 -6.68 -3.15
CA ASN A 13 -2.73 -6.31 -3.35
C ASN A 13 -3.45 -6.38 -2.01
N LEU A 14 -3.72 -5.22 -1.43
CA LEU A 14 -4.48 -4.98 -0.20
C LEU A 14 -5.78 -4.23 -0.52
N SER A 15 -6.28 -4.33 -1.76
CA SER A 15 -7.55 -3.70 -2.14
C SER A 15 -8.69 -4.26 -1.28
N GLU A 16 -9.55 -3.38 -0.78
CA GLU A 16 -10.70 -3.71 0.07
C GLU A 16 -10.31 -4.40 1.40
N ALA A 17 -9.02 -4.41 1.77
CA ALA A 17 -8.56 -5.05 3.00
C ALA A 17 -9.05 -4.29 4.24
N GLU A 18 -9.47 -5.03 5.26
CA GLU A 18 -9.79 -4.50 6.59
C GLU A 18 -8.52 -4.51 7.46
N LEU A 19 -7.80 -3.38 7.49
CA LEU A 19 -6.52 -3.18 8.17
C LEU A 19 -6.66 -2.26 9.40
N TYR A 20 -7.85 -2.26 10.01
CA TYR A 20 -8.13 -1.49 11.21
C TYR A 20 -7.13 -1.82 12.32
N GLU A 21 -6.59 -0.79 12.98
CA GLU A 21 -5.65 -0.92 14.12
C GLU A 21 -4.41 -1.79 13.81
N THR A 22 -4.11 -2.04 12.54
CA THR A 22 -3.01 -2.92 12.13
C THR A 22 -1.68 -2.20 12.20
N ASP A 23 -0.66 -2.86 12.76
CA ASP A 23 0.71 -2.35 12.73
C ASP A 23 1.41 -2.68 11.41
N LEU A 24 1.54 -1.65 10.56
CA LEU A 24 2.29 -1.68 9.30
C LEU A 24 3.58 -0.85 9.41
N SER A 25 4.04 -0.57 10.63
CA SER A 25 5.21 0.26 10.82
C SER A 25 6.47 -0.38 10.24
N GLY A 26 7.28 0.43 9.56
CA GLY A 26 8.48 -0.02 8.85
C GLY A 26 8.22 -0.93 7.63
N ALA A 27 6.98 -1.21 7.25
CA ALA A 27 6.66 -2.10 6.14
C ALA A 27 7.13 -1.53 4.79
N ASN A 28 7.68 -2.40 3.93
CA ASN A 28 7.96 -2.05 2.53
C ASN A 28 6.70 -2.31 1.68
N LEU A 29 5.94 -1.25 1.43
CA LEU A 29 4.66 -1.26 0.72
C LEU A 29 4.78 -0.58 -0.65
N VAL A 30 5.97 -0.62 -1.25
CA VAL A 30 6.24 -0.01 -2.55
C VAL A 30 5.34 -0.63 -3.62
N GLY A 31 4.56 0.20 -4.30
CA GLY A 31 3.62 -0.24 -5.32
C GLY A 31 2.37 -0.94 -4.80
N ALA A 32 2.17 -1.05 -3.47
CA ALA A 32 1.04 -1.77 -2.91
C ALA A 32 -0.30 -1.12 -3.31
N ASN A 33 -1.30 -1.95 -3.59
CA ASN A 33 -2.64 -1.49 -3.92
C ASN A 33 -3.51 -1.50 -2.67
N PHE A 34 -3.89 -0.33 -2.17
CA PHE A 34 -4.82 -0.12 -1.05
C PHE A 34 -6.17 0.43 -1.52
N LYS A 35 -6.55 0.24 -2.79
CA LYS A 35 -7.83 0.73 -3.30
C LYS A 35 -8.97 0.23 -2.41
N GLU A 36 -9.77 1.15 -1.86
CA GLU A 36 -10.91 0.84 -0.98
C GLU A 36 -10.52 0.12 0.34
N ALA A 37 -9.24 0.14 0.72
CA ALA A 37 -8.79 -0.44 1.98
C ALA A 37 -9.21 0.42 3.17
N LYS A 38 -9.43 -0.24 4.30
CA LYS A 38 -9.79 0.39 5.57
C LYS A 38 -8.58 0.42 6.49
N LEU A 39 -7.99 1.59 6.67
CA LEU A 39 -6.75 1.85 7.40
C LEU A 39 -7.00 2.63 8.70
N ARG A 40 -8.25 2.68 9.21
CA ARG A 40 -8.55 3.42 10.44
C ARG A 40 -7.67 2.92 11.58
N GLU A 41 -6.96 3.84 12.23
CA GLU A 41 -6.02 3.57 13.32
C GLU A 41 -4.83 2.66 12.94
N ALA A 42 -4.59 2.40 11.64
CA ALA A 42 -3.42 1.63 11.21
C ALA A 42 -2.13 2.42 11.48
N ASN A 43 -1.12 1.74 12.04
CA ASN A 43 0.19 2.34 12.25
C ASN A 43 1.04 2.21 10.99
N LEU A 44 1.15 3.30 10.22
CA LEU A 44 1.99 3.38 9.01
C LEU A 44 3.35 4.06 9.26
N MET A 45 3.75 4.22 10.52
CA MET A 45 5.00 4.91 10.88
C MET A 45 6.21 4.25 10.21
N GLN A 46 7.07 5.05 9.56
CA GLN A 46 8.26 4.56 8.84
C GLN A 46 7.98 3.57 7.69
N SER A 47 6.73 3.35 7.29
CA SER A 47 6.43 2.51 6.13
C SER A 47 6.86 3.17 4.83
N ASN A 48 7.28 2.37 3.85
CA ASN A 48 7.62 2.84 2.51
C ASN A 48 6.43 2.64 1.57
N LEU A 49 5.67 3.71 1.34
CA LEU A 49 4.50 3.74 0.47
C LEU A 49 4.81 4.27 -0.95
N ALA A 50 6.08 4.27 -1.38
CA ALA A 50 6.41 4.81 -2.70
C ALA A 50 5.63 4.06 -3.80
N ALA A 51 4.98 4.82 -4.68
CA ALA A 51 4.11 4.29 -5.74
C ALA A 51 2.90 3.45 -5.24
N ALA A 52 2.54 3.46 -3.95
CA ALA A 52 1.33 2.81 -3.47
C ALA A 52 0.06 3.48 -4.02
N GLN A 53 -0.96 2.68 -4.31
CA GLN A 53 -2.27 3.16 -4.77
C GLN A 53 -3.19 3.30 -3.56
N LEU A 54 -3.51 4.54 -3.16
CA LEU A 54 -4.30 4.85 -1.94
C LEU A 54 -5.70 5.39 -2.29
N ASN A 55 -6.28 4.94 -3.39
CA ASN A 55 -7.55 5.47 -3.88
C ASN A 55 -8.71 5.00 -2.99
N ASN A 56 -9.57 5.92 -2.54
CA ASN A 56 -10.73 5.62 -1.71
C ASN A 56 -10.39 4.86 -0.41
N VAL A 57 -9.22 5.08 0.19
CA VAL A 57 -8.92 4.52 1.51
C VAL A 57 -9.79 5.18 2.59
N GLU A 58 -10.24 4.39 3.56
CA GLU A 58 -10.85 4.86 4.80
C GLU A 58 -9.76 5.01 5.86
N LEU A 59 -9.63 6.18 6.50
CA LEU A 59 -8.59 6.52 7.49
C LEU A 59 -9.17 6.71 8.89
#